data_AF-A0A958DIC1-F1
#
_entry.id   AF-A0A958DIC1-F1
#
_cell.length_a   1.000
_cell.length_b   1.000
_cell.length_c   1.000
_cell.angle_alpha   90.00
_cell.angle_beta   90.00
_cell.angle_gamma   90.00
#
_symmetry.space_group_name_H-M   'P 1'
#
loop_
_entity.id
_entity.type
_entity.pdbx_description
1 polymer ?
#
loop_
_entity_poly.entity_id
_entity_poly.type
_entity_poly.pdbx_seq_one_letter_code
_entity_poly.pdbx_strand_id
1 'polypeptide(L)'
;MKHRLQVLPFLLVMTLSALGDSAFDNPRVGIVISRAGVESQWEVVQMAAHGWGATVNLAGIPYDCLFVEDVAGGKDLSRYQALIFAQCADVADARYPGLVSGLKSYLAQGGSVILDGRLAVNDERSQERDHSALDGLLGLRYPGYFGDKYDRIRVSDNDHYATRSFAPGQFITQHLAEGLNIVAFAEGGQVLLQHGDEQETRPFLSVKESGRSRIALLSDLSTWSGAPSFFRNAQPQVFYANQLFNVLIGTLQWAVYGDPTGPFPVPQLSNANLTAIIRHDGDASRNLEAQVTTMHYITDIARESGVVAVYSWVSSFPEAEHWKTLAPLGK
;
A
#
# COMPACT_ATOMS: atom_id res chain seq x y z
N MET A 1 48.34 21.11 30.66
CA MET A 1 47.22 20.16 30.85
C MET A 1 46.04 20.48 29.91
N LYS A 2 46.21 20.40 28.58
CA LYS A 2 45.16 20.76 27.59
C LYS A 2 45.07 19.81 26.38
N HIS A 3 45.25 18.50 26.58
CA HIS A 3 45.11 17.51 25.48
C HIS A 3 44.34 16.23 25.86
N ARG A 4 43.55 16.20 26.94
CA ARG A 4 42.86 14.97 27.38
C ARG A 4 41.34 14.91 27.14
N LEU A 5 40.70 15.93 26.57
CA LEU A 5 39.24 15.93 26.37
C LEU A 5 38.73 15.54 24.97
N GLN A 6 39.60 15.38 23.96
CA GLN A 6 39.15 15.03 22.60
C GLN A 6 39.16 13.53 22.29
N VAL A 7 39.77 12.71 23.15
CA VAL A 7 39.90 11.26 22.92
C VAL A 7 38.64 10.51 23.39
N LEU A 8 37.93 11.03 24.39
CA LEU A 8 36.74 10.40 24.97
C LEU A 8 35.55 10.26 23.99
N PRO A 9 35.14 11.30 23.23
CA PRO A 9 34.05 11.16 22.26
C PRO A 9 34.44 10.25 21.09
N PHE A 10 35.72 10.24 20.69
CA PHE A 10 36.21 9.38 19.61
C PHE A 10 36.23 7.90 20.01
N LEU A 11 36.64 7.60 21.26
CA LEU A 11 36.56 6.25 21.79
C LEU A 11 35.11 5.79 21.97
N LEU A 12 34.18 6.67 22.35
CA LEU A 12 32.76 6.36 22.50
C LEU A 12 32.09 6.04 21.15
N VAL A 13 32.42 6.80 20.10
CA VAL A 13 31.96 6.52 18.72
C VAL A 13 32.55 5.22 18.19
N MET A 14 33.83 4.94 18.49
CA MET A 14 34.49 3.69 18.13
C MET A 14 33.93 2.47 18.89
N THR A 15 33.58 2.61 20.17
CA THR A 15 32.93 1.51 20.93
C THR A 15 31.47 1.32 20.52
N LEU A 16 30.74 2.36 20.15
CA LEU A 16 29.40 2.24 19.56
C LEU A 16 29.42 1.59 18.17
N SER A 17 30.46 1.81 17.38
CA SER A 17 30.64 1.15 16.08
C SER A 17 31.18 -0.27 16.20
N ALA A 18 31.99 -0.58 17.22
CA ALA A 18 32.43 -1.94 17.53
C ALA A 18 31.38 -2.79 18.27
N LEU A 19 30.38 -2.16 18.91
CA LEU A 19 29.15 -2.81 19.39
C LEU A 19 28.06 -2.89 18.30
N GLY A 20 28.31 -2.27 17.14
CA GLY A 20 27.40 -2.18 16.00
C GLY A 20 27.50 -3.33 15.00
N ASP A 21 28.09 -4.47 15.38
CA ASP A 21 28.16 -5.69 14.53
C ASP A 21 26.79 -6.39 14.38
N SER A 22 25.75 -5.91 15.06
CA SER A 22 24.39 -5.98 14.52
C SER A 22 24.11 -4.66 13.81
N ALA A 23 24.63 -4.50 12.59
CA ALA A 23 24.11 -3.47 11.70
C ALA A 23 22.59 -3.62 11.73
N PHE A 24 21.87 -2.55 12.05
CA PHE A 24 20.41 -2.55 12.03
C PHE A 24 19.99 -3.05 10.65
N ASP A 25 19.59 -4.31 10.53
CA ASP A 25 19.05 -4.84 9.29
C ASP A 25 17.76 -4.07 9.06
N ASN A 26 17.84 -3.05 8.20
CA ASN A 26 16.69 -2.21 7.90
C ASN A 26 15.59 -3.12 7.39
N PRO A 27 14.41 -3.09 8.01
CA PRO A 27 13.35 -3.98 7.56
C PRO A 27 13.00 -3.64 6.13
N ARG A 28 12.64 -4.68 5.37
CA ARG A 28 12.28 -4.62 3.97
C ARG A 28 10.89 -5.20 3.77
N VAL A 29 10.19 -4.66 2.80
CA VAL A 29 8.84 -5.08 2.43
C VAL A 29 8.84 -5.63 1.01
N GLY A 30 8.08 -6.69 0.75
CA GLY A 30 7.81 -7.17 -0.60
C GLY A 30 6.45 -6.69 -1.06
N ILE A 31 6.38 -5.87 -2.11
CA ILE A 31 5.11 -5.54 -2.79
C ILE A 31 4.88 -6.62 -3.85
N VAL A 32 3.94 -7.51 -3.59
CA VAL A 32 3.61 -8.65 -4.43
C VAL A 32 2.48 -8.28 -5.38
N ILE A 33 2.72 -8.49 -6.67
CA ILE A 33 1.72 -8.40 -7.75
C ILE A 33 1.56 -9.74 -8.44
N SER A 34 0.41 -9.96 -9.08
CA SER A 34 0.19 -11.18 -9.87
C SER A 34 0.46 -10.95 -11.35
N ARG A 35 1.19 -11.86 -11.99
CA ARG A 35 1.36 -11.83 -13.45
C ARG A 35 0.05 -12.02 -14.18
N ALA A 36 -0.77 -12.98 -13.74
CA ALA A 36 -2.11 -13.20 -14.29
C ALA A 36 -2.96 -11.92 -14.16
N GLY A 37 -2.92 -11.27 -13.01
CA GLY A 37 -3.61 -10.00 -12.79
C GLY A 37 -3.08 -8.85 -13.65
N VAL A 38 -1.78 -8.79 -13.92
CA VAL A 38 -1.20 -7.82 -14.87
C VAL A 38 -1.74 -8.04 -16.28
N GLU A 39 -1.97 -9.29 -16.69
CA GLU A 39 -2.48 -9.62 -18.03
C GLU A 39 -3.99 -9.38 -18.15
N SER A 40 -4.77 -9.66 -17.11
CA SER A 40 -6.24 -9.54 -17.12
C SER A 40 -6.76 -8.17 -16.67
N GLN A 41 -6.07 -7.53 -15.72
CA GLN A 41 -6.51 -6.33 -14.99
C GLN A 41 -5.34 -5.40 -14.69
N TRP A 42 -4.53 -5.10 -15.72
CA TRP A 42 -3.35 -4.23 -15.61
C TRP A 42 -3.63 -2.95 -14.80
N GLU A 43 -4.74 -2.27 -15.09
CA GLU A 43 -5.13 -1.00 -14.48
C GLU A 43 -5.27 -1.09 -12.95
N VAL A 44 -5.93 -2.15 -12.49
CA VAL A 44 -6.18 -2.42 -11.07
C VAL A 44 -4.85 -2.73 -10.37
N VAL A 45 -4.09 -3.68 -10.91
CA VAL A 45 -2.83 -4.14 -10.30
C VAL A 45 -1.80 -3.02 -10.24
N GLN A 46 -1.67 -2.23 -11.31
CA GLN A 46 -0.73 -1.11 -11.31
C GLN A 46 -1.15 -0.02 -10.32
N MET A 47 -2.44 0.31 -10.19
CA MET A 47 -2.91 1.34 -9.24
C MET A 47 -2.63 0.96 -7.81
N ALA A 48 -2.93 -0.29 -7.44
CA ALA A 48 -2.66 -0.81 -6.11
C ALA A 48 -1.15 -0.83 -5.81
N ALA A 49 -0.33 -1.38 -6.72
CA ALA A 49 1.12 -1.47 -6.53
C ALA A 49 1.78 -0.09 -6.40
N HIS A 50 1.35 0.90 -7.19
CA HIS A 50 1.85 2.28 -7.07
C HIS A 50 1.42 2.93 -5.75
N GLY A 51 0.15 2.75 -5.33
CA GLY A 51 -0.35 3.26 -4.06
C GLY A 51 0.45 2.72 -2.87
N TRP A 52 0.79 1.43 -2.88
CA TRP A 52 1.65 0.83 -1.88
C TRP A 52 3.11 1.28 -2.00
N GLY A 53 3.64 1.44 -3.22
CA GLY A 53 4.96 2.02 -3.43
C GLY A 53 5.08 3.42 -2.81
N ALA A 54 4.06 4.26 -2.96
CA ALA A 54 3.98 5.57 -2.31
C ALA A 54 3.91 5.45 -0.78
N THR A 55 3.03 4.57 -0.26
CA THR A 55 2.87 4.33 1.19
C THR A 55 4.17 3.89 1.85
N VAL A 56 4.86 2.93 1.23
CA VAL A 56 6.10 2.35 1.74
C VAL A 56 7.27 3.36 1.67
N ASN A 57 7.35 4.14 0.59
CA ASN A 57 8.30 5.25 0.47
C ASN A 57 8.08 6.33 1.54
N LEU A 58 6.83 6.74 1.77
CA LEU A 58 6.48 7.72 2.80
C LEU A 58 6.75 7.20 4.21
N ALA A 59 6.62 5.89 4.43
CA ALA A 59 7.01 5.24 5.68
C ALA A 59 8.54 5.14 5.86
N GLY A 60 9.34 5.40 4.82
CA GLY A 60 10.80 5.31 4.86
C GLY A 60 11.32 3.88 4.94
N ILE A 61 10.57 2.89 4.43
CA ILE A 61 10.91 1.46 4.49
C ILE A 61 11.35 0.99 3.09
N PRO A 62 12.54 0.41 2.92
CA PRO A 62 12.94 -0.19 1.64
C PRO A 62 11.97 -1.28 1.18
N TYR A 63 11.74 -1.39 -0.12
CA TYR A 63 10.92 -2.46 -0.69
C TYR A 63 11.48 -3.03 -1.98
N ASP A 64 11.03 -4.23 -2.32
CA ASP A 64 11.15 -4.78 -3.67
C ASP A 64 9.76 -5.09 -4.22
N CYS A 65 9.64 -5.00 -5.54
CA CYS A 65 8.49 -5.55 -6.24
C CYS A 65 8.74 -7.04 -6.51
N LEU A 66 7.75 -7.86 -6.18
CA LEU A 66 7.75 -9.30 -6.33
C LEU A 66 6.55 -9.73 -7.18
N PHE A 67 6.68 -10.86 -7.83
CA PHE A 67 5.54 -11.56 -8.40
C PHE A 67 5.01 -12.61 -7.42
N VAL A 68 3.73 -12.97 -7.53
CA VAL A 68 3.16 -14.14 -6.82
C VAL A 68 4.01 -15.40 -7.06
N GLU A 69 4.58 -15.54 -8.25
CA GLU A 69 5.51 -16.62 -8.59
C GLU A 69 6.79 -16.65 -7.77
N ASP A 70 7.28 -15.52 -7.26
CA ASP A 70 8.40 -15.49 -6.34
C ASP A 70 8.02 -16.18 -5.02
N VAL A 71 6.82 -15.87 -4.50
CA VAL A 71 6.28 -16.47 -3.27
C VAL A 71 5.98 -17.96 -3.50
N ALA A 72 5.36 -18.29 -4.63
CA ALA A 72 4.97 -19.66 -4.97
C ALA A 72 6.15 -20.54 -5.38
N GLY A 73 7.22 -19.96 -5.93
CA GLY A 73 8.41 -20.64 -6.43
C GLY A 73 9.47 -20.94 -5.38
N GLY A 74 9.21 -20.63 -4.10
CA GLY A 74 10.14 -20.92 -3.00
C GLY A 74 11.34 -19.98 -2.95
N LYS A 75 11.21 -18.73 -3.43
CA LYS A 75 12.20 -17.68 -3.18
C LYS A 75 12.40 -17.55 -1.66
N ASP A 76 13.61 -17.23 -1.25
CA ASP A 76 13.86 -16.91 0.15
C ASP A 76 13.16 -15.58 0.52
N LEU A 77 12.14 -15.68 1.37
CA LEU A 77 11.34 -14.56 1.84
C LEU A 77 11.80 -14.03 3.20
N SER A 78 12.82 -14.64 3.82
CA SER A 78 13.29 -14.30 5.18
C SER A 78 13.76 -12.86 5.34
N ARG A 79 14.17 -12.23 4.24
CA ARG A 79 14.58 -10.82 4.21
C ARG A 79 13.43 -9.83 4.33
N TYR A 80 12.18 -10.27 4.17
CA TYR A 80 11.01 -9.40 4.20
C TYR A 80 10.28 -9.54 5.53
N GLN A 81 10.02 -8.41 6.21
CA GLN A 81 9.22 -8.39 7.44
C GLN A 81 7.72 -8.37 7.13
N ALA A 82 7.35 -7.78 5.99
CA ALA A 82 5.97 -7.81 5.50
C ALA A 82 5.91 -8.07 3.99
N LEU A 83 4.88 -8.81 3.57
CA LEU A 83 4.47 -8.94 2.18
C LEU A 83 3.14 -8.22 1.99
N ILE A 84 3.06 -7.37 0.97
CA ILE A 84 1.85 -6.63 0.60
C ILE A 84 1.34 -7.23 -0.70
N PHE A 85 0.21 -7.91 -0.68
CA PHE A 85 -0.44 -8.41 -1.89
C PHE A 85 -1.35 -7.32 -2.46
N ALA A 86 -0.89 -6.65 -3.51
CA ALA A 86 -1.59 -5.56 -4.15
C ALA A 86 -2.55 -6.10 -5.23
N GLN A 87 -3.83 -6.25 -4.88
CA GLN A 87 -4.93 -6.66 -5.77
C GLN A 87 -4.62 -7.93 -6.58
N CYS A 88 -4.13 -8.96 -5.88
CA CYS A 88 -3.71 -10.23 -6.47
C CYS A 88 -4.88 -11.23 -6.61
N ALA A 89 -6.03 -10.79 -7.13
CA ALA A 89 -7.23 -11.64 -7.22
C ALA A 89 -7.06 -12.81 -8.21
N ASP A 90 -6.40 -12.55 -9.34
CA ASP A 90 -6.15 -13.53 -10.39
C ASP A 90 -4.74 -14.11 -10.21
N VAL A 91 -4.57 -15.43 -10.14
CA VAL A 91 -3.28 -16.12 -10.04
C VAL A 91 -3.31 -17.30 -11.01
N ALA A 92 -2.19 -17.78 -11.54
CA ALA A 92 -2.24 -18.98 -12.38
C ALA A 92 -2.45 -20.26 -11.54
N ASP A 93 -3.27 -21.21 -12.01
CA ASP A 93 -3.60 -22.42 -11.24
C ASP A 93 -2.37 -23.26 -10.86
N ALA A 94 -1.39 -23.35 -11.78
CA ALA A 94 -0.13 -24.04 -11.54
C ALA A 94 0.70 -23.41 -10.39
N ARG A 95 0.39 -22.18 -9.98
CA ARG A 95 1.08 -21.44 -8.92
C ARG A 95 0.33 -21.47 -7.59
N TYR A 96 -0.98 -21.73 -7.59
CA TYR A 96 -1.81 -21.66 -6.38
C TYR A 96 -1.31 -22.58 -5.23
N PRO A 97 -0.99 -23.87 -5.45
CA PRO A 97 -0.46 -24.72 -4.38
C PRO A 97 0.87 -24.21 -3.81
N GLY A 98 1.73 -23.70 -4.70
CA GLY A 98 3.00 -23.08 -4.33
C GLY A 98 2.79 -21.86 -3.44
N LEU A 99 1.86 -20.97 -3.82
CA LEU A 99 1.49 -19.78 -3.06
C LEU A 99 1.02 -20.15 -1.65
N VAL A 100 0.10 -21.11 -1.51
CA VAL A 100 -0.38 -21.60 -0.21
C VAL A 100 0.78 -22.08 0.66
N SER A 101 1.65 -22.93 0.11
CA SER A 101 2.77 -23.50 0.85
C SER A 101 3.83 -22.46 1.25
N GLY A 102 4.16 -21.54 0.33
CA GLY A 102 5.13 -20.47 0.54
C GLY A 102 4.64 -19.49 1.61
N LEU A 103 3.37 -19.08 1.53
CA LEU A 103 2.77 -18.17 2.51
C LEU A 103 2.66 -18.82 3.89
N LYS A 104 2.28 -20.11 3.96
CA LYS A 104 2.26 -20.86 5.22
C LYS A 104 3.65 -20.92 5.87
N SER A 105 4.68 -21.19 5.08
CA SER A 105 6.07 -21.20 5.57
C SER A 105 6.53 -19.82 6.06
N TYR A 106 6.21 -18.78 5.31
CA TYR A 106 6.55 -17.40 5.64
C TYR A 106 5.88 -16.93 6.95
N LEU A 107 4.59 -17.21 7.12
CA LEU A 107 3.85 -16.90 8.35
C LEU A 107 4.38 -17.72 9.55
N ALA A 108 4.73 -19.00 9.37
CA ALA A 108 5.31 -19.81 10.45
C ALA A 108 6.64 -19.22 10.98
N GLN A 109 7.39 -18.53 10.11
CA GLN A 109 8.62 -17.83 10.46
C GLN A 109 8.36 -16.47 11.16
N GLY A 110 7.10 -16.01 11.23
CA GLY A 110 6.72 -14.74 11.84
C GLY A 110 6.62 -13.57 10.86
N GLY A 111 6.65 -13.84 9.55
CA GLY A 111 6.42 -12.81 8.54
C GLY A 111 5.00 -12.24 8.61
N SER A 112 4.84 -10.95 8.29
CA SER A 112 3.55 -10.25 8.28
C SER A 112 2.98 -10.11 6.88
N VAL A 113 1.66 -9.99 6.76
CA VAL A 113 0.95 -9.87 5.48
C VAL A 113 0.00 -8.68 5.52
N ILE A 114 -0.01 -7.90 4.45
CA ILE A 114 -1.06 -6.94 4.16
C ILE A 114 -1.74 -7.40 2.86
N LEU A 115 -3.05 -7.62 2.91
CA LEU A 115 -3.86 -7.89 1.73
C LEU A 115 -4.60 -6.62 1.34
N ASP A 116 -4.40 -6.18 0.10
CA ASP A 116 -5.21 -5.14 -0.54
C ASP A 116 -6.08 -5.81 -1.60
N GLY A 117 -7.36 -5.92 -1.30
CA GLY A 117 -8.33 -6.66 -2.11
C GLY A 117 -8.25 -8.18 -1.95
N ARG A 118 -8.95 -8.87 -2.85
CA ARG A 118 -9.08 -10.34 -2.84
C ARG A 118 -7.76 -11.00 -3.24
N LEU A 119 -7.46 -12.16 -2.66
CA LEU A 119 -6.24 -12.91 -2.96
C LEU A 119 -6.56 -14.25 -3.62
N ALA A 120 -6.07 -14.44 -4.86
CA ALA A 120 -6.06 -15.69 -5.60
C ALA A 120 -7.43 -16.41 -5.68
N VAL A 121 -8.52 -15.62 -5.71
CA VAL A 121 -9.89 -16.12 -5.84
C VAL A 121 -10.20 -16.60 -7.27
N ASN A 122 -9.42 -16.15 -8.26
CA ASN A 122 -9.56 -16.55 -9.65
C ASN A 122 -8.28 -17.16 -10.25
N ASP A 123 -8.46 -17.94 -11.31
CA ASP A 123 -7.41 -18.45 -12.19
C ASP A 123 -6.88 -17.39 -13.18
N GLU A 124 -5.95 -17.78 -14.06
CA GLU A 124 -5.38 -16.89 -15.08
C GLU A 124 -6.38 -16.51 -16.19
N ARG A 125 -7.57 -17.09 -16.21
CA ARG A 125 -8.67 -16.78 -17.13
C ARG A 125 -9.78 -15.99 -16.42
N SER A 126 -9.47 -15.47 -15.23
CA SER A 126 -10.40 -14.77 -14.33
C SER A 126 -11.65 -15.59 -14.00
N GLN A 127 -11.54 -16.93 -14.01
CA GLN A 127 -12.59 -17.82 -13.52
C GLN A 127 -12.38 -18.09 -12.04
N GLU A 128 -13.47 -18.08 -11.28
CA GLU A 128 -13.43 -18.40 -9.85
C GLU A 128 -12.88 -19.82 -9.63
N ARG A 129 -11.97 -19.96 -8.65
CA ARG A 129 -11.39 -21.24 -8.24
C ARG A 129 -11.75 -21.58 -6.81
N ASP A 130 -11.48 -22.81 -6.37
CA ASP A 130 -11.46 -23.12 -4.94
C ASP A 130 -10.26 -22.42 -4.28
N HIS A 131 -10.55 -21.45 -3.40
CA HIS A 131 -9.56 -20.67 -2.66
C HIS A 131 -9.57 -20.96 -1.15
N SER A 132 -10.28 -21.99 -0.70
CA SER A 132 -10.49 -22.31 0.73
C SER A 132 -9.20 -22.51 1.54
N ALA A 133 -8.14 -23.01 0.92
CA ALA A 133 -6.86 -23.22 1.60
C ALA A 133 -6.17 -21.91 2.01
N LEU A 134 -6.21 -20.87 1.17
CA LEU A 134 -5.69 -19.55 1.51
C LEU A 134 -6.61 -18.83 2.49
N ASP A 135 -7.92 -18.94 2.31
CA ASP A 135 -8.88 -18.34 3.22
C ASP A 135 -8.74 -18.90 4.63
N GLY A 136 -8.60 -20.22 4.76
CA GLY A 136 -8.35 -20.86 6.05
C GLY A 136 -7.00 -20.46 6.66
N LEU A 137 -5.95 -20.30 5.83
CA LEU A 137 -4.62 -19.90 6.29
C LEU A 137 -4.60 -18.49 6.88
N LEU A 138 -5.27 -17.54 6.23
CA LEU A 138 -5.27 -16.13 6.61
C LEU A 138 -6.51 -15.72 7.41
N GLY A 139 -7.47 -16.63 7.57
CA GLY A 139 -8.75 -16.42 8.24
C GLY A 139 -9.66 -15.45 7.49
N LEU A 140 -9.76 -15.57 6.17
CA LEU A 140 -10.49 -14.64 5.30
C LEU A 140 -11.94 -15.04 5.08
N ARG A 141 -12.74 -14.02 4.75
CA ARG A 141 -14.01 -14.17 4.04
C ARG A 141 -14.22 -12.98 3.11
N TYR A 142 -15.01 -13.20 2.07
CA TYR A 142 -15.37 -12.18 1.08
C TYR A 142 -16.88 -11.94 1.10
N PRO A 143 -17.38 -10.97 1.90
CA PRO A 143 -18.82 -10.70 1.98
C PRO A 143 -19.46 -10.30 0.64
N GLY A 144 -18.68 -9.79 -0.31
CA GLY A 144 -19.14 -9.33 -1.62
C GLY A 144 -18.81 -7.85 -1.88
N TYR A 145 -19.41 -7.32 -2.95
CA TYR A 145 -19.27 -5.93 -3.36
C TYR A 145 -20.36 -5.07 -2.71
N PHE A 146 -19.96 -3.99 -2.04
CA PHE A 146 -20.88 -3.10 -1.33
C PHE A 146 -20.49 -1.63 -1.48
N GLY A 147 -21.47 -0.76 -1.24
CA GLY A 147 -21.33 0.69 -1.20
C GLY A 147 -21.60 1.36 -2.53
N ASP A 148 -21.74 2.68 -2.46
CA ASP A 148 -21.84 3.55 -3.62
C ASP A 148 -21.14 4.89 -3.36
N LYS A 149 -21.44 5.91 -4.18
CA LYS A 149 -20.86 7.25 -4.08
C LYS A 149 -21.26 8.03 -2.82
N TYR A 150 -22.16 7.52 -1.99
CA TYR A 150 -22.58 8.11 -0.72
C TYR A 150 -21.83 7.51 0.47
N ASP A 151 -21.16 6.38 0.28
CA ASP A 151 -20.33 5.77 1.31
C ASP A 151 -19.06 6.57 1.55
N ARG A 152 -18.60 6.52 2.80
CA ARG A 152 -17.36 7.14 3.28
C ARG A 152 -16.62 6.19 4.20
N ILE A 153 -15.32 6.44 4.38
CA ILE A 153 -14.50 5.68 5.31
C ILE A 153 -14.28 6.49 6.58
N ARG A 154 -14.54 5.87 7.72
CA ARG A 154 -14.39 6.46 9.05
C ARG A 154 -13.67 5.52 10.00
N VAL A 155 -13.10 6.11 11.05
CA VAL A 155 -12.45 5.36 12.13
C VAL A 155 -13.50 4.59 12.93
N SER A 156 -13.33 3.26 12.99
CA SER A 156 -14.11 2.36 13.84
C SER A 156 -13.57 2.39 15.26
N ASP A 157 -12.26 2.22 15.36
CA ASP A 157 -11.53 1.93 16.58
C ASP A 157 -10.20 2.68 16.51
N ASN A 158 -9.88 3.38 17.60
CA ASN A 158 -8.65 4.14 17.76
C ASN A 158 -7.71 3.56 18.82
N ASP A 159 -8.03 2.39 19.39
CA ASP A 159 -7.12 1.62 20.25
C ASP A 159 -6.17 0.74 19.41
N HIS A 160 -5.49 1.38 18.45
CA HIS A 160 -4.49 0.74 17.62
C HIS A 160 -3.49 1.79 17.11
N TYR A 161 -2.22 1.41 16.98
CA TYR A 161 -1.15 2.31 16.53
C TYR A 161 -1.51 3.12 15.27
N ALA A 162 -2.12 2.46 14.28
CA ALA A 162 -2.49 3.07 13.00
C ALA A 162 -3.62 4.13 13.09
N THR A 163 -4.48 4.07 14.11
CA THR A 163 -5.68 4.91 14.22
C THR A 163 -5.74 5.77 15.49
N ARG A 164 -4.80 5.61 16.44
CA ARG A 164 -4.79 6.34 17.73
C ARG A 164 -4.77 7.86 17.65
N SER A 165 -4.31 8.42 16.54
CA SER A 165 -4.28 9.88 16.31
C SER A 165 -5.65 10.45 15.88
N PHE A 166 -6.65 9.60 15.70
CA PHE A 166 -7.98 9.96 15.21
C PHE A 166 -9.05 9.66 16.25
N ALA A 167 -10.15 10.41 16.19
CA ALA A 167 -11.31 10.14 17.04
C ALA A 167 -12.17 9.01 16.44
N PRO A 168 -12.81 8.16 17.26
CA PRO A 168 -13.81 7.21 16.78
C PRO A 168 -14.92 7.93 16.01
N GLY A 169 -15.33 7.38 14.88
CA GLY A 169 -16.32 7.97 13.98
C GLY A 169 -15.79 9.09 13.06
N GLN A 170 -14.53 9.52 13.21
CA GLN A 170 -13.93 10.54 12.35
C GLN A 170 -13.84 10.02 10.90
N PHE A 171 -14.36 10.80 9.95
CA PHE A 171 -14.15 10.54 8.54
C PHE A 171 -12.70 10.83 8.15
N ILE A 172 -12.07 9.88 7.48
CA ILE A 172 -10.69 9.99 7.00
C ILE A 172 -10.60 10.12 5.49
N THR A 173 -11.68 9.81 4.78
CA THR A 173 -11.81 10.03 3.33
C THR A 173 -12.99 10.93 3.04
N GLN A 174 -13.01 11.45 1.82
CA GLN A 174 -14.25 11.93 1.20
C GLN A 174 -15.17 10.77 0.83
N HIS A 175 -16.30 11.10 0.19
CA HIS A 175 -17.18 10.13 -0.45
C HIS A 175 -16.42 9.30 -1.48
N LEU A 176 -16.77 8.02 -1.57
CA LEU A 176 -16.21 7.14 -2.58
C LEU A 176 -16.72 7.48 -3.99
N ALA A 177 -16.02 7.00 -5.00
CA ALA A 177 -16.45 7.06 -6.38
C ALA A 177 -17.46 5.93 -6.70
N GLU A 178 -17.15 4.72 -6.23
CA GLU A 178 -17.97 3.52 -6.37
C GLU A 178 -17.84 2.63 -5.13
N GLY A 179 -18.59 1.53 -5.11
CA GLY A 179 -18.44 0.47 -4.12
C GLY A 179 -17.12 -0.29 -4.25
N LEU A 180 -16.94 -1.26 -3.36
CA LEU A 180 -15.72 -2.05 -3.29
C LEU A 180 -15.97 -3.47 -2.80
N ASN A 181 -15.05 -4.38 -3.16
CA ASN A 181 -15.07 -5.76 -2.69
C ASN A 181 -14.59 -5.81 -1.24
N ILE A 182 -15.46 -6.22 -0.33
CA ILE A 182 -15.11 -6.31 1.09
C ILE A 182 -14.23 -7.53 1.33
N VAL A 183 -13.11 -7.30 2.01
CA VAL A 183 -12.24 -8.35 2.56
C VAL A 183 -12.28 -8.24 4.07
N ALA A 184 -12.65 -9.33 4.74
CA ALA A 184 -12.83 -9.33 6.18
C ALA A 184 -12.23 -10.58 6.79
N PHE A 185 -11.89 -10.51 8.08
CA PHE A 185 -11.63 -11.72 8.84
C PHE A 185 -12.93 -12.52 9.01
N ALA A 186 -12.82 -13.85 8.90
CA ALA A 186 -13.88 -14.76 9.26
C ALA A 186 -14.21 -14.63 10.75
N GLU A 187 -13.18 -14.63 11.60
CA GLU A 187 -13.29 -14.50 13.06
C GLU A 187 -12.10 -13.75 13.68
N GLY A 188 -12.36 -12.98 14.75
CA GLY A 188 -11.34 -12.47 15.68
C GLY A 188 -10.39 -11.41 15.11
N GLY A 189 -10.82 -10.59 14.16
CA GLY A 189 -10.07 -9.42 13.68
C GLY A 189 -10.62 -8.10 14.22
N GLN A 190 -9.73 -7.14 14.51
CA GLN A 190 -10.10 -5.79 14.94
C GLN A 190 -10.33 -4.92 13.70
N VAL A 191 -11.53 -4.33 13.59
CA VAL A 191 -11.85 -3.41 12.49
C VAL A 191 -11.37 -2.01 12.90
N LEU A 192 -10.41 -1.46 12.17
CA LEU A 192 -9.84 -0.13 12.42
C LEU A 192 -10.61 0.96 11.66
N LEU A 193 -10.96 0.68 10.41
CA LEU A 193 -11.73 1.56 9.55
C LEU A 193 -12.97 0.85 9.03
N GLN A 194 -14.10 1.55 9.04
CA GLN A 194 -15.34 1.08 8.43
C GLN A 194 -15.68 1.93 7.22
N HIS A 195 -16.27 1.27 6.24
CA HIS A 195 -16.87 1.83 5.05
C HIS A 195 -18.40 1.74 5.18
N GLY A 196 -19.13 2.80 4.82
CA GLY A 196 -20.58 2.82 4.86
C GLY A 196 -21.22 4.20 4.80
N ASP A 197 -22.55 4.23 4.92
CA ASP A 197 -23.43 5.41 4.87
C ASP A 197 -23.93 5.85 6.26
N GLU A 198 -23.27 5.37 7.32
CA GLU A 198 -23.63 5.51 8.74
C GLU A 198 -24.76 4.59 9.23
N GLN A 199 -25.64 4.10 8.35
CA GLN A 199 -26.69 3.13 8.72
C GLN A 199 -26.18 1.70 8.58
N GLU A 200 -25.56 1.40 7.44
CA GLU A 200 -24.87 0.15 7.21
C GLU A 200 -23.37 0.38 7.15
N THR A 201 -22.61 -0.50 7.81
CA THR A 201 -21.15 -0.44 7.77
C THR A 201 -20.55 -1.81 7.52
N ARG A 202 -19.39 -1.80 6.87
CA ARG A 202 -18.58 -2.96 6.53
C ARG A 202 -17.11 -2.64 6.83
N PRO A 203 -16.28 -3.66 7.14
CA PRO A 203 -14.85 -3.43 7.37
C PRO A 203 -14.18 -2.92 6.09
N PHE A 204 -13.40 -1.85 6.24
CA PHE A 204 -12.54 -1.33 5.19
C PHE A 204 -11.08 -1.67 5.45
N LEU A 205 -10.62 -1.46 6.68
CA LEU A 205 -9.31 -1.90 7.17
C LEU A 205 -9.49 -2.66 8.47
N SER A 206 -8.99 -3.89 8.51
CA SER A 206 -8.97 -4.72 9.71
C SER A 206 -7.59 -5.29 9.96
N VAL A 207 -7.26 -5.54 11.22
CA VAL A 207 -5.99 -6.12 11.64
C VAL A 207 -6.20 -7.31 12.56
N LYS A 208 -5.22 -8.22 12.57
CA LYS A 208 -5.18 -9.37 13.46
C LYS A 208 -3.74 -9.79 13.71
N GLU A 209 -3.42 -10.06 14.97
CA GLU A 209 -2.20 -10.77 15.34
C GLU A 209 -2.45 -12.29 15.30
N SER A 210 -1.50 -13.03 14.74
CA SER A 210 -1.55 -14.49 14.61
C SER A 210 -0.21 -15.07 15.03
N GLY A 211 -0.06 -15.36 16.32
CA GLY A 211 1.22 -15.77 16.91
C GLY A 211 2.26 -14.64 16.79
N ARG A 212 3.30 -14.85 15.98
CA ARG A 212 4.35 -13.84 15.70
C ARG A 212 4.05 -13.00 14.45
N SER A 213 3.08 -13.42 13.65
CA SER A 213 2.70 -12.74 12.41
C SER A 213 1.61 -11.71 12.65
N ARG A 214 1.57 -10.70 11.78
CA ARG A 214 0.52 -9.68 11.74
C ARG A 214 -0.14 -9.71 10.38
N ILE A 215 -1.46 -9.66 10.37
CA ILE A 215 -2.26 -9.67 9.15
C ILE A 215 -3.11 -8.41 9.13
N ALA A 216 -3.00 -7.63 8.06
CA ALA A 216 -3.90 -6.52 7.78
C ALA A 216 -4.70 -6.81 6.51
N LEU A 217 -6.00 -6.54 6.54
CA LEU A 217 -6.91 -6.68 5.41
C LEU A 217 -7.45 -5.31 5.06
N LEU A 218 -7.17 -4.87 3.84
CA LEU A 218 -7.65 -3.64 3.23
C LEU A 218 -8.56 -4.02 2.06
N SER A 219 -9.79 -3.55 2.07
CA SER A 219 -10.77 -3.94 1.05
C SER A 219 -10.44 -3.35 -0.33
N ASP A 220 -9.98 -2.09 -0.38
CA ASP A 220 -9.50 -1.46 -1.61
C ASP A 220 -8.63 -0.22 -1.30
N LEU A 221 -7.36 -0.22 -1.71
CA LEU A 221 -6.52 0.97 -1.61
C LEU A 221 -6.91 2.04 -2.63
N SER A 222 -7.02 1.71 -3.90
CA SER A 222 -7.00 2.72 -4.97
C SER A 222 -7.60 2.28 -6.30
N THR A 223 -8.34 1.17 -6.34
CA THR A 223 -8.74 0.57 -7.62
C THR A 223 -10.14 0.95 -8.07
N TRP A 224 -11.16 0.74 -7.23
CA TRP A 224 -12.56 0.94 -7.63
C TRP A 224 -13.19 2.11 -6.87
N SER A 225 -12.95 2.17 -5.57
CA SER A 225 -13.58 3.11 -4.65
C SER A 225 -13.11 4.55 -4.80
N GLY A 226 -11.94 4.79 -5.41
CA GLY A 226 -11.30 6.11 -5.39
C GLY A 226 -11.02 6.61 -3.95
N ALA A 227 -11.00 5.72 -2.96
CA ALA A 227 -10.80 6.04 -1.54
C ALA A 227 -9.60 6.95 -1.21
N PRO A 228 -8.43 6.87 -1.87
CA PRO A 228 -7.27 7.69 -1.55
C PRO A 228 -7.28 9.02 -2.31
N SER A 229 -8.25 9.24 -3.20
CA SER A 229 -8.35 10.49 -3.95
C SER A 229 -8.56 11.66 -3.00
N PHE A 230 -7.81 12.72 -3.24
CA PHE A 230 -7.95 14.03 -2.59
C PHE A 230 -8.80 14.99 -3.43
N PHE A 231 -9.26 14.55 -4.61
CA PHE A 231 -10.10 15.30 -5.54
C PHE A 231 -11.53 14.78 -5.53
N ARG A 232 -12.50 15.68 -5.46
CA ARG A 232 -13.91 15.34 -5.60
C ARG A 232 -14.30 15.26 -7.07
N ASN A 233 -14.89 14.14 -7.51
CA ASN A 233 -15.42 13.98 -8.87
C ASN A 233 -16.74 14.75 -9.11
N ALA A 234 -17.31 15.40 -8.09
CA ALA A 234 -18.57 16.14 -8.15
C ALA A 234 -18.46 17.55 -7.53
N GLN A 235 -19.25 18.50 -8.04
CA GLN A 235 -19.27 19.89 -7.58
C GLN A 235 -19.80 20.02 -6.12
N PRO A 236 -19.26 20.95 -5.31
CA PRO A 236 -18.05 21.73 -5.57
C PRO A 236 -16.79 20.87 -5.47
N GLN A 237 -15.91 20.99 -6.46
CA GLN A 237 -14.58 20.37 -6.46
C GLN A 237 -13.71 21.08 -5.42
N VAL A 238 -13.54 20.45 -4.26
CA VAL A 238 -12.70 20.95 -3.17
C VAL A 238 -11.68 19.89 -2.78
N PHE A 239 -10.56 20.33 -2.23
CA PHE A 239 -9.56 19.43 -1.64
C PHE A 239 -10.04 18.98 -0.27
N TYR A 240 -10.19 17.67 -0.08
CA TYR A 240 -10.42 17.08 1.24
C TYR A 240 -9.08 16.64 1.84
N ALA A 241 -8.90 16.85 3.14
CA ALA A 241 -7.76 16.32 3.87
C ALA A 241 -7.92 14.80 4.00
N ASN A 242 -7.58 14.05 2.94
CA ASN A 242 -7.63 12.61 2.94
C ASN A 242 -6.51 12.05 3.83
N GLN A 243 -6.89 11.37 4.91
CA GLN A 243 -6.01 10.82 5.93
C GLN A 243 -5.75 9.32 5.73
N LEU A 244 -6.26 8.71 4.65
CA LEU A 244 -6.11 7.28 4.41
C LEU A 244 -4.64 6.84 4.37
N PHE A 245 -3.79 7.58 3.65
CA PHE A 245 -2.35 7.29 3.61
C PHE A 245 -1.70 7.33 5.01
N ASN A 246 -2.13 8.23 5.90
CA ASN A 246 -1.60 8.30 7.25
C ASN A 246 -1.93 7.03 8.06
N VAL A 247 -3.16 6.52 7.92
CA VAL A 247 -3.56 5.25 8.54
C VAL A 247 -2.81 4.07 7.92
N LEU A 248 -2.60 4.06 6.60
CA LEU A 248 -1.89 2.98 5.91
C LEU A 248 -0.39 2.94 6.22
N ILE A 249 0.26 4.11 6.32
CA ILE A 249 1.63 4.23 6.82
C ILE A 249 1.70 3.65 8.24
N GLY A 250 0.76 4.02 9.11
CA GLY A 250 0.68 3.49 10.47
C GLY A 250 0.47 1.97 10.49
N THR A 251 -0.36 1.44 9.60
CA THR A 251 -0.63 0.00 9.47
C THR A 251 0.60 -0.76 8.98
N LEU A 252 1.32 -0.21 8.00
CA LEU A 252 2.56 -0.78 7.50
C LEU A 252 3.64 -0.79 8.59
N GLN A 253 3.80 0.32 9.31
CA GLN A 253 4.72 0.41 10.43
C GLN A 253 4.38 -0.62 11.51
N TRP A 254 3.10 -0.77 11.86
CA TRP A 254 2.66 -1.82 12.78
C TRP A 254 2.96 -3.23 12.26
N ALA A 255 2.69 -3.51 10.97
CA ALA A 255 2.97 -4.82 10.38
C ALA A 255 4.45 -5.19 10.48
N VAL A 256 5.35 -4.22 10.23
CA VAL A 256 6.80 -4.41 10.23
C VAL A 256 7.39 -4.43 11.64
N TYR A 257 7.01 -3.48 12.50
CA TYR A 257 7.69 -3.24 13.78
C TYR A 257 6.87 -3.67 15.01
N GLY A 258 5.57 -3.90 14.85
CA GLY A 258 4.62 -4.14 15.94
C GLY A 258 4.05 -2.87 16.52
N ASP A 259 3.38 -2.97 17.67
CA ASP A 259 2.94 -1.79 18.42
C ASP A 259 4.13 -1.22 19.20
N PRO A 260 4.75 -0.13 18.72
CA PRO A 260 5.96 0.39 19.31
C PRO A 260 5.58 1.29 20.48
N THR A 261 6.10 0.96 21.65
CA THR A 261 5.97 1.78 22.85
C THR A 261 6.93 2.98 22.88
N GLY A 262 7.69 3.20 21.79
CA GLY A 262 8.70 4.26 21.65
C GLY A 262 8.80 4.79 20.22
N PRO A 263 9.55 5.89 19.98
CA PRO A 263 9.72 6.45 18.65
C PRO A 263 10.40 5.45 17.71
N PHE A 264 9.92 5.37 16.46
CA PHE A 264 10.58 4.59 15.42
C PHE A 264 12.01 5.11 15.21
N PRO A 265 12.97 4.23 14.89
CA PRO A 265 14.21 4.68 14.25
C PRO A 265 13.82 5.54 13.05
N VAL A 266 14.33 6.77 13.07
CA VAL A 266 14.01 7.91 12.21
C VAL A 266 13.81 7.46 10.76
N PRO A 267 12.82 7.99 10.01
CA PRO A 267 12.72 7.77 8.58
C PRO A 267 14.09 8.00 7.96
N GLN A 268 14.58 7.03 7.19
CA GLN A 268 15.75 7.28 6.37
C GLN A 268 15.41 8.47 5.48
N LEU A 269 16.10 9.58 5.72
CA LEU A 269 16.23 10.63 4.73
C LEU A 269 16.93 9.96 3.55
N SER A 270 16.11 9.49 2.60
CA SER A 270 16.60 9.10 1.30
C SER A 270 17.42 10.28 0.78
N ASN A 271 18.71 10.05 0.50
CA ASN A 271 19.53 10.99 -0.26
C ASN A 271 19.08 11.06 -1.73
N ALA A 272 17.96 10.44 -2.10
CA ALA A 272 17.32 10.76 -3.36
C ALA A 272 16.80 12.20 -3.25
N ASN A 273 17.22 13.05 -4.18
CA ASN A 273 16.55 14.33 -4.43
C ASN A 273 15.05 14.05 -4.41
N LEU A 274 14.27 14.86 -3.65
CA LEU A 274 12.84 14.64 -3.45
C LEU A 274 12.20 14.36 -4.80
N THR A 275 11.90 13.08 -5.05
CA THR A 275 11.46 12.60 -6.35
C THR A 275 9.96 12.50 -6.27
N ALA A 276 9.25 13.49 -6.80
CA ALA A 276 7.82 13.35 -6.98
C ALA A 276 7.59 12.43 -8.18
N ILE A 277 7.12 11.21 -7.94
CA ILE A 277 6.61 10.38 -9.03
C ILE A 277 5.22 10.92 -9.38
N ILE A 278 5.15 11.72 -10.44
CA ILE A 278 3.88 12.19 -10.96
C ILE A 278 3.37 11.13 -11.93
N ARG A 279 2.32 10.43 -11.49
CA ARG A 279 1.53 9.55 -12.34
C ARG A 279 0.38 10.37 -12.94
N HIS A 280 0.41 10.56 -14.25
CA HIS A 280 -0.74 11.07 -14.97
C HIS A 280 -1.58 9.89 -15.46
N ASP A 281 -2.75 9.72 -14.85
CA ASP A 281 -3.76 8.76 -15.28
C ASP A 281 -4.63 9.43 -16.35
N GLY A 282 -4.20 9.31 -17.61
CA GLY A 282 -4.81 9.98 -18.75
C GLY A 282 -6.11 9.33 -19.24
N ASP A 283 -6.58 8.29 -18.55
CA ASP A 283 -7.41 7.25 -19.16
C ASP A 283 -8.91 7.58 -19.18
N ALA A 284 -9.41 8.34 -18.20
CA ALA A 284 -10.81 8.75 -18.16
C ALA A 284 -11.07 10.14 -18.77
N SER A 285 -10.05 11.01 -18.81
CA SER A 285 -10.21 12.35 -19.36
C SER A 285 -9.88 12.35 -20.86
N ARG A 286 -10.89 12.21 -21.73
CA ARG A 286 -10.71 12.51 -23.18
C ARG A 286 -10.35 13.99 -23.46
N ASN A 287 -10.11 14.78 -22.42
CA ASN A 287 -9.87 16.21 -22.47
C ASN A 287 -8.36 16.50 -22.41
N LEU A 288 -7.71 16.47 -23.58
CA LEU A 288 -6.29 16.76 -23.74
C LEU A 288 -5.89 18.12 -23.16
N GLU A 289 -6.74 19.14 -23.24
CA GLU A 289 -6.46 20.49 -22.72
C GLU A 289 -6.29 20.49 -21.20
N ALA A 290 -7.17 19.77 -20.48
CA ALA A 290 -7.07 19.62 -19.03
C ALA A 290 -5.80 18.84 -18.61
N GLN A 291 -5.44 17.81 -19.39
CA GLN A 291 -4.22 17.03 -19.17
C GLN A 291 -2.95 17.88 -19.36
N VAL A 292 -2.87 18.63 -20.46
CA VAL A 292 -1.76 19.56 -20.75
C VAL A 292 -1.66 20.64 -19.67
N THR A 293 -2.79 21.23 -19.26
CA THR A 293 -2.83 22.25 -18.20
C THR A 293 -2.32 21.70 -16.86
N THR A 294 -2.75 20.48 -16.50
CA THR A 294 -2.30 19.81 -15.27
C THR A 294 -0.79 19.55 -15.30
N MET A 295 -0.26 19.11 -16.44
CA MET A 295 1.18 18.87 -16.61
C MET A 295 2.01 20.15 -16.47
N HIS A 296 1.55 21.25 -17.05
CA HIS A 296 2.22 22.55 -16.90
C HIS A 296 2.20 23.02 -15.44
N TYR A 297 1.04 22.96 -14.78
CA TYR A 297 0.91 23.31 -13.37
C TYR A 297 1.88 22.52 -12.48
N ILE A 298 1.94 21.19 -12.66
CA ILE A 298 2.84 20.32 -11.89
C ILE A 298 4.31 20.67 -12.16
N THR A 299 4.66 20.91 -13.43
CA THR A 299 6.03 21.30 -13.83
C THR A 299 6.44 22.61 -13.16
N ASP A 300 5.54 23.60 -13.13
CA ASP A 300 5.82 24.90 -12.54
C ASP A 300 5.98 24.80 -11.02
N ILE A 301 5.13 24.03 -10.33
CA ILE A 301 5.27 23.75 -8.89
C ILE A 301 6.59 23.02 -8.60
N ALA A 302 6.99 22.05 -9.42
CA ALA A 302 8.25 21.32 -9.25
C ALA A 302 9.46 22.27 -9.36
N ARG A 303 9.44 23.20 -10.33
CA ARG A 303 10.48 24.24 -10.48
C ARG A 303 10.54 25.19 -9.29
N GLU A 304 9.38 25.65 -8.82
CA GLU A 304 9.30 26.57 -7.68
C GLU A 304 9.73 25.94 -6.36
N SER A 305 9.42 24.66 -6.16
CA SER A 305 9.69 23.93 -4.91
C SER A 305 11.07 23.25 -4.88
N GLY A 306 11.78 23.16 -6.01
CA GLY A 306 13.05 22.43 -6.12
C GLY A 306 12.91 20.91 -6.08
N VAL A 307 11.69 20.39 -6.25
CA VAL A 307 11.37 18.96 -6.33
C VAL A 307 11.73 18.43 -7.72
N VAL A 308 12.42 17.30 -7.79
CA VAL A 308 12.71 16.63 -9.06
C VAL A 308 11.52 15.74 -9.41
N ALA A 309 10.73 16.14 -10.39
CA ALA A 309 9.64 15.30 -10.87
C ALA A 309 10.19 14.15 -11.72
N VAL A 310 9.82 12.91 -11.40
CA VAL A 310 9.95 11.78 -12.31
C VAL A 310 8.56 11.44 -12.81
N TYR A 311 8.32 11.66 -14.08
CA TYR A 311 7.01 11.39 -14.66
C TYR A 311 6.91 9.92 -15.04
N SER A 312 5.97 9.21 -14.41
CA SER A 312 5.56 7.90 -14.87
C SER A 312 4.22 8.06 -15.58
N TRP A 313 4.20 7.70 -16.85
CA TRP A 313 2.99 7.82 -17.63
C TRP A 313 2.35 6.46 -17.74
N VAL A 314 1.08 6.44 -17.38
CA VAL A 314 0.30 5.23 -17.33
C VAL A 314 -0.88 5.45 -18.26
N SER A 315 -1.07 4.52 -19.20
CA SER A 315 -2.31 4.44 -19.95
C SER A 315 -2.89 3.04 -19.91
N SER A 316 -4.16 2.97 -19.55
CA SER A 316 -5.10 1.87 -19.70
C SER A 316 -5.33 1.45 -21.15
N PHE A 317 -5.07 2.35 -22.11
CA PHE A 317 -5.26 2.08 -23.54
C PHE A 317 -3.90 2.14 -24.27
N PRO A 318 -3.43 1.03 -24.87
CA PRO A 318 -2.11 0.95 -25.51
C PRO A 318 -1.84 1.99 -26.62
N GLU A 319 -2.86 2.70 -27.14
CA GLU A 319 -2.73 3.61 -28.28
C GLU A 319 -3.66 4.85 -28.22
N ALA A 320 -3.62 5.65 -27.15
CA ALA A 320 -4.21 6.99 -27.23
C ALA A 320 -3.25 7.94 -27.98
N GLU A 321 -3.65 8.47 -29.14
CA GLU A 321 -2.89 9.43 -29.99
C GLU A 321 -2.26 10.62 -29.22
N HIS A 322 -2.84 10.96 -28.06
CA HIS A 322 -2.40 12.04 -27.18
C HIS A 322 -1.02 11.82 -26.54
N TRP A 323 -0.52 10.58 -26.51
CA TRP A 323 0.78 10.25 -25.91
C TRP A 323 1.94 11.06 -26.51
N LYS A 324 1.92 11.24 -27.84
CA LYS A 324 2.94 12.02 -28.56
C LYS A 324 2.99 13.49 -28.12
N THR A 325 1.86 14.02 -27.65
CA THR A 325 1.73 15.41 -27.17
C THR A 325 2.11 15.53 -25.70
N LEU A 326 1.77 14.54 -24.88
CA LEU A 326 1.94 14.57 -23.43
C LEU A 326 3.35 14.17 -23.00
N ALA A 327 3.92 13.11 -23.58
CA ALA A 327 5.23 12.59 -23.20
C ALA A 327 6.36 13.64 -23.21
N PRO A 328 6.44 14.57 -24.19
CA PRO A 328 7.44 15.63 -24.19
C PRO A 328 7.31 16.65 -23.04
N LEU A 329 6.18 16.70 -22.33
CA LEU A 329 5.94 17.59 -21.19
C LEU A 329 6.47 17.02 -19.87
N GLY A 330 6.73 15.71 -19.80
CA GLY A 330 7.24 15.04 -18.60
C GLY A 330 8.76 15.18 -18.47
N LYS A 331 9.25 16.42 -18.35
CA LYS A 331 10.67 16.77 -18.21
C LYS A 331 11.03 17.15 -16.79
#